data_AF-A0A1Y6F7E8-F1
#
_entry.id   AF-A0A1Y6F7E8-F1
#
_cell.length_a   1.000
_cell.length_b   1.000
_cell.length_c   1.000
_cell.angle_alpha   90.00
_cell.angle_beta   90.00
_cell.angle_gamma   90.00
#
_symmetry.space_group_name_H-M   'P 1'
#
loop_
_entity.id
_entity.type
_entity.pdbx_description
1 polymer ?
#
loop_
_entity_poly.entity_id
_entity_poly.type
_entity_poly.pdbx_seq_one_letter_code
_entity_poly.pdbx_strand_id
1 'polypeptide(L)'
;MVAVNSTSAYAAYQSYGTAYTSAAATRASTTASTSQEAAPSAAEVVLSDEAKAALSERSFASVITDARSKLETLLKDASRTSPLQKGKLALDMSSLDHRELYAMSSDASFSAEERDAAGLEMQRRFEAALSGPAAIAEVTGNYTNLYKAAAAYLDGLGAEERASTDWKSGRDAVAEGLKQLQTKPGTLPDAGDSDPVALYLALTAVGKGAEPVSMTDLAGNTRSALDQIYAQAKANGKLATFNRNTTTGTYVDLGKLSSRALSSIVLDREGTFTPTEVNAARFALQSKSGATLLAGFQSASKSGDPTAFSQNIIAAFNSMSSEERQAVGWSDQLYKAAMQSYASTSKLMELFGQATGGGSTPAGPGSLASLLGG
;
A
#
# COMPACT_ATOMS: atom_id res chain seq x y z
N MET A 1 -3.29 -20.30 -24.78
CA MET A 1 -3.30 -20.88 -23.42
C MET A 1 -2.01 -20.45 -22.75
N VAL A 2 -2.10 -19.59 -21.73
CA VAL A 2 -0.92 -18.96 -21.10
C VAL A 2 -0.38 -19.89 -20.02
N ALA A 3 0.87 -20.32 -20.18
CA ALA A 3 1.59 -21.05 -19.14
C ALA A 3 1.98 -20.06 -18.03
N VAL A 4 1.39 -20.22 -16.86
CA VAL A 4 1.77 -19.51 -15.64
C VAL A 4 3.00 -20.23 -15.10
N ASN A 5 4.20 -19.76 -15.44
CA ASN A 5 5.41 -20.25 -14.80
C ASN A 5 5.52 -19.62 -13.41
N SER A 6 5.52 -20.49 -12.41
CA SER A 6 5.67 -20.20 -10.99
C SER A 6 7.07 -19.63 -10.68
N THR A 7 7.18 -18.32 -10.69
CA THR A 7 8.29 -17.54 -10.14
C THR A 7 7.62 -16.31 -9.55
N SER A 8 7.71 -16.09 -8.23
CA SER A 8 7.19 -14.94 -7.44
C SER A 8 6.18 -14.01 -8.14
N ALA A 9 4.97 -13.83 -7.62
CA ALA A 9 3.99 -12.95 -8.29
C ALA A 9 4.44 -11.47 -8.39
N TYR A 10 5.34 -10.99 -7.52
CA TYR A 10 5.99 -9.68 -7.68
C TYR A 10 7.13 -9.69 -8.69
N ALA A 11 7.60 -10.85 -9.15
CA ALA A 11 8.41 -10.91 -10.37
C ALA A 11 7.63 -10.35 -11.57
N ALA A 12 6.29 -10.45 -11.63
CA ALA A 12 5.54 -9.73 -12.67
C ALA A 12 5.71 -8.20 -12.59
N TYR A 13 6.03 -7.67 -11.41
CA TYR A 13 6.36 -6.27 -11.13
C TYR A 13 7.88 -5.98 -11.00
N GLN A 14 8.74 -7.01 -10.91
CA GLN A 14 10.21 -6.94 -10.85
C GLN A 14 10.89 -7.50 -12.11
N SER A 15 10.13 -7.95 -13.10
CA SER A 15 10.62 -8.32 -14.42
C SER A 15 9.79 -7.57 -15.43
N TYR A 16 9.95 -6.24 -15.44
CA TYR A 16 9.42 -5.41 -16.51
C TYR A 16 10.31 -5.55 -17.73
N GLY A 17 10.26 -6.74 -18.33
CA GLY A 17 11.05 -7.09 -19.52
C GLY A 17 10.82 -8.48 -20.13
N THR A 18 10.05 -9.40 -19.51
CA THR A 18 9.98 -10.79 -20.03
C THR A 18 8.62 -11.48 -19.92
N ALA A 19 7.52 -10.75 -20.10
CA ALA A 19 6.22 -11.37 -20.46
C ALA A 19 5.91 -11.29 -21.97
N TYR A 20 6.73 -10.57 -22.75
CA TYR A 20 6.74 -10.64 -24.21
C TYR A 20 8.11 -11.08 -24.71
N THR A 21 8.13 -12.13 -25.53
CA THR A 21 9.28 -12.76 -26.20
C THR A 21 10.01 -13.86 -25.42
N SER A 22 9.45 -15.07 -25.50
CA SER A 22 10.29 -16.28 -25.60
C SER A 22 11.12 -16.24 -26.89
N ALA A 23 12.40 -16.62 -26.79
CA ALA A 23 13.38 -16.91 -27.84
C ALA A 23 14.33 -15.76 -28.24
N ALA A 24 15.51 -15.70 -27.61
CA ALA A 24 16.81 -15.73 -28.28
C ALA A 24 17.96 -15.79 -27.26
N ALA A 25 18.98 -16.57 -27.60
CA ALA A 25 20.12 -16.91 -26.77
C ALA A 25 21.27 -15.89 -26.86
N THR A 26 22.07 -15.86 -25.78
CA THR A 26 23.53 -15.63 -25.72
C THR A 26 24.12 -14.31 -26.25
N ARG A 27 24.73 -13.52 -25.36
CA ARG A 27 26.18 -13.19 -25.41
C ARG A 27 26.68 -12.45 -24.17
N ALA A 28 27.85 -12.88 -23.70
CA ALA A 28 28.65 -12.28 -22.63
C ALA A 28 29.46 -11.05 -23.13
N SER A 29 29.82 -10.13 -22.23
CA SER A 29 31.23 -9.78 -21.85
C SER A 29 31.42 -8.35 -21.27
N THR A 30 32.10 -8.30 -20.12
CA THR A 30 33.23 -7.42 -19.68
C THR A 30 33.11 -5.91 -19.40
N THR A 31 33.26 -5.57 -18.11
CA THR A 31 34.26 -4.70 -17.42
C THR A 31 34.75 -3.37 -18.03
N ALA A 32 34.71 -2.27 -17.24
CA ALA A 32 35.86 -1.40 -16.91
C ALA A 32 35.49 -0.21 -15.98
N SER A 33 36.32 0.01 -14.95
CA SER A 33 36.34 1.13 -13.99
C SER A 33 37.05 2.36 -14.55
N THR A 34 36.79 3.56 -14.02
CA THR A 34 37.77 4.68 -13.95
C THR A 34 37.40 5.67 -12.84
N SER A 35 38.44 6.16 -12.16
CA SER A 35 38.44 7.07 -11.01
C SER A 35 39.02 8.44 -11.40
N GLN A 36 38.72 9.51 -10.64
CA GLN A 36 39.44 10.80 -10.39
C GLN A 36 38.46 11.99 -10.34
N GLU A 37 38.62 13.08 -9.57
CA GLU A 37 39.42 13.54 -8.43
C GLU A 37 38.81 14.90 -7.99
N ALA A 38 39.13 15.39 -6.79
CA ALA A 38 38.40 16.43 -6.03
C ALA A 38 38.90 17.88 -6.18
N ALA A 39 38.05 18.86 -5.80
CA ALA A 39 38.35 20.11 -5.04
C ALA A 39 37.11 21.06 -4.97
N PRO A 40 37.03 22.08 -4.08
CA PRO A 40 37.35 22.15 -2.64
C PRO A 40 36.17 22.68 -1.77
N SER A 41 36.43 22.74 -0.46
CA SER A 41 35.53 22.82 0.71
C SER A 41 34.59 24.04 0.84
N ALA A 42 33.31 23.75 1.11
CA ALA A 42 32.42 24.62 1.89
C ALA A 42 32.46 24.19 3.36
N ALA A 43 32.33 25.13 4.29
CA ALA A 43 32.38 24.88 5.74
C ALA A 43 31.43 23.73 6.15
N GLU A 44 32.01 22.57 6.43
CA GLU A 44 31.25 21.40 6.88
C GLU A 44 30.79 21.64 8.31
N VAL A 45 29.47 21.66 8.49
CA VAL A 45 28.86 21.40 9.80
C VAL A 45 29.18 19.94 10.11
N VAL A 46 30.27 19.71 10.84
CA VAL A 46 30.66 18.36 11.27
C VAL A 46 29.71 17.93 12.38
N LEU A 47 28.66 17.20 12.00
CA LEU A 47 27.85 16.41 12.93
C LEU A 47 28.78 15.46 13.70
N SER A 48 28.56 15.26 15.01
CA SER A 48 29.33 14.28 15.79
C SER A 48 29.15 12.87 15.20
N ASP A 49 30.09 11.97 15.44
CA ASP A 49 30.03 10.61 14.89
C ASP A 49 28.78 9.86 15.39
N GLU A 50 28.32 10.16 16.60
CA GLU A 50 27.06 9.66 17.16
C GLU A 50 25.83 10.28 16.47
N ALA A 51 25.89 11.57 16.12
CA ALA A 51 24.82 12.23 15.36
C ALA A 51 24.79 11.75 13.90
N LYS A 52 25.93 11.44 13.29
CA LYS A 52 26.03 10.82 11.96
C LYS A 52 25.54 9.38 11.97
N ALA A 53 25.84 8.62 13.03
CA ALA A 53 25.32 7.26 13.20
C ALA A 53 23.81 7.22 13.53
N ALA A 54 23.31 8.24 14.25
CA ALA A 54 21.88 8.41 14.49
C ALA A 54 21.10 8.94 13.27
N LEU A 55 21.79 9.65 12.36
CA LEU A 55 21.23 10.21 11.12
C LEU A 55 21.44 9.31 9.90
N SER A 56 22.40 8.37 9.94
CA SER A 56 22.59 7.40 8.88
C SER A 56 21.40 6.45 8.86
N GLU A 57 20.68 6.41 7.74
CA GLU A 57 19.72 5.35 7.47
C GLU A 57 20.38 3.99 7.77
N ARG A 58 19.67 3.09 8.46
CA ARG A 58 20.13 1.71 8.71
C ARG A 58 20.73 1.15 7.43
N SER A 59 21.88 0.47 7.51
CA SER A 59 22.46 -0.18 6.34
C SER A 59 21.52 -1.25 5.78
N PHE A 60 21.58 -1.52 4.48
CA PHE A 60 20.77 -2.59 3.88
C PHE A 60 21.09 -3.97 4.48
N ALA A 61 22.35 -4.22 4.87
CA ALA A 61 22.74 -5.43 5.57
C ALA A 61 22.05 -5.58 6.95
N SER A 62 21.87 -4.46 7.67
CA SER A 62 21.07 -4.44 8.90
C SER A 62 19.60 -4.72 8.60
N VAL A 63 19.05 -4.16 7.51
CA VAL A 63 17.66 -4.44 7.09
C VAL A 63 17.46 -5.92 6.76
N ILE A 64 18.40 -6.56 6.05
CA ILE A 64 18.37 -8.00 5.76
C ILE A 64 18.34 -8.83 7.06
N THR A 65 19.17 -8.45 8.02
CA THR A 65 19.26 -9.14 9.33
C THR A 65 17.96 -8.97 10.13
N ASP A 66 17.41 -7.76 10.16
CA ASP A 66 16.15 -7.45 10.84
C ASP A 66 14.97 -8.19 10.19
N ALA A 67 14.90 -8.20 8.86
CA ALA A 67 13.88 -8.90 8.09
C ALA A 67 13.89 -10.41 8.39
N ARG A 68 15.07 -11.03 8.44
CA ARG A 68 15.24 -12.44 8.81
C ARG A 68 14.74 -12.73 10.23
N SER A 69 15.18 -11.94 11.21
CA SER A 69 14.77 -12.08 12.61
C SER A 69 13.25 -11.94 12.79
N LYS A 70 12.65 -10.96 12.11
CA LYS A 70 11.20 -10.77 12.11
C LYS A 70 10.46 -11.94 11.44
N LEU A 71 10.94 -12.42 10.29
CA LEU A 71 10.34 -13.55 9.60
C LEU A 71 10.39 -14.83 10.45
N GLU A 72 11.53 -15.14 11.07
CA GLU A 72 11.67 -16.27 11.99
C GLU A 72 10.69 -16.17 13.16
N THR A 73 10.52 -14.97 13.71
CA THR A 73 9.53 -14.69 14.77
C THR A 73 8.12 -14.93 14.26
N LEU A 74 7.75 -14.39 13.10
CA LEU A 74 6.42 -14.56 12.51
C LEU A 74 6.10 -16.04 12.23
N LEU A 75 7.04 -16.78 11.68
CA LEU A 75 6.90 -18.21 11.42
C LEU A 75 6.72 -19.00 12.71
N LYS A 76 7.54 -18.72 13.72
CA LYS A 76 7.44 -19.34 15.03
C LYS A 76 6.11 -19.03 15.70
N ASP A 77 5.70 -17.77 15.74
CA ASP A 77 4.46 -17.30 16.36
C ASP A 77 3.24 -17.94 15.68
N ALA A 78 3.28 -18.06 14.35
CA ALA A 78 2.25 -18.74 13.57
C ALA A 78 2.34 -20.28 13.61
N SER A 79 3.37 -20.86 14.25
CA SER A 79 3.67 -22.30 14.23
C SER A 79 3.81 -22.88 12.82
N ARG A 80 4.47 -22.14 11.93
CA ARG A 80 4.70 -22.48 10.52
C ARG A 80 6.19 -22.65 10.24
N THR A 81 6.49 -23.47 9.24
CA THR A 81 7.86 -23.65 8.71
C THR A 81 8.10 -22.93 7.39
N SER A 82 7.03 -22.45 6.75
CA SER A 82 7.08 -21.71 5.48
C SER A 82 6.03 -20.60 5.47
N PRO A 83 6.34 -19.44 4.84
CA PRO A 83 5.37 -18.36 4.66
C PRO A 83 4.28 -18.71 3.63
N LEU A 84 4.52 -19.75 2.81
CA LEU A 84 3.60 -20.21 1.79
C LEU A 84 2.85 -21.49 2.21
N GLN A 85 1.71 -21.72 1.59
CA GLN A 85 0.99 -22.98 1.61
C GLN A 85 0.34 -23.22 0.26
N LYS A 86 0.65 -24.34 -0.39
CA LYS A 86 0.17 -24.65 -1.75
C LYS A 86 0.43 -23.51 -2.75
N GLY A 87 1.60 -22.86 -2.62
CA GLY A 87 2.01 -21.73 -3.47
C GLY A 87 1.30 -20.40 -3.19
N LYS A 88 0.47 -20.32 -2.14
CA LYS A 88 -0.23 -19.09 -1.74
C LYS A 88 0.33 -18.54 -0.43
N LEU A 89 0.24 -17.23 -0.23
CA LEU A 89 0.64 -16.58 1.01
C LEU A 89 -0.25 -17.05 2.16
N ALA A 90 0.36 -17.63 3.19
CA ALA A 90 -0.33 -18.19 4.34
C ALA A 90 0.15 -17.61 5.67
N LEU A 91 1.30 -16.94 5.68
CA LEU A 91 1.80 -16.18 6.83
C LEU A 91 1.37 -14.71 6.73
N ASP A 92 0.94 -14.11 7.85
CA ASP A 92 0.70 -12.66 7.90
C ASP A 92 2.04 -11.92 7.95
N MET A 93 2.39 -11.27 6.85
CA MET A 93 3.62 -10.50 6.67
C MET A 93 3.39 -8.98 6.80
N SER A 94 2.21 -8.55 7.24
CA SER A 94 1.83 -7.14 7.32
C SER A 94 2.71 -6.30 8.26
N SER A 95 3.42 -6.93 9.20
CA SER A 95 4.34 -6.25 10.13
C SER A 95 5.73 -5.97 9.56
N LEU A 96 6.09 -6.61 8.44
CA LEU A 96 7.32 -6.27 7.71
C LEU A 96 7.12 -4.95 6.96
N ASP A 97 8.10 -4.06 7.08
CA ASP A 97 8.09 -2.83 6.30
C ASP A 97 8.45 -3.08 4.82
N HIS A 98 8.27 -2.06 3.98
CA HIS A 98 8.51 -2.21 2.54
C HIS A 98 9.98 -2.53 2.21
N ARG A 99 10.92 -1.95 2.97
CA ARG A 99 12.36 -2.13 2.76
C ARG A 99 12.81 -3.52 3.22
N GLU A 100 12.19 -4.03 4.28
CA GLU A 100 12.36 -5.41 4.77
C GLU A 100 11.79 -6.43 3.79
N LEU A 101 10.61 -6.19 3.21
CA LEU A 101 10.05 -7.03 2.15
C LEU A 101 10.93 -7.01 0.89
N TYR A 102 11.43 -5.84 0.49
CA TYR A 102 12.36 -5.75 -0.63
C TYR A 102 13.64 -6.54 -0.35
N ALA A 103 14.27 -6.34 0.81
CA ALA A 103 15.43 -7.12 1.24
C ALA A 103 15.18 -8.63 1.19
N MET A 104 14.03 -9.06 1.72
CA MET A 104 13.61 -10.46 1.71
C MET A 104 13.38 -10.99 0.30
N SER A 105 12.87 -10.18 -0.64
CA SER A 105 12.63 -10.58 -2.03
C SER A 105 13.92 -10.65 -2.87
N SER A 106 14.86 -9.73 -2.63
CA SER A 106 16.02 -9.51 -3.50
C SER A 106 17.26 -10.29 -3.07
N ASP A 107 17.41 -10.58 -1.77
CA ASP A 107 18.64 -11.15 -1.24
C ASP A 107 18.63 -12.69 -1.30
N ALA A 108 19.68 -13.28 -1.86
CA ALA A 108 19.78 -14.73 -2.09
C ALA A 108 19.94 -15.56 -0.80
N SER A 109 20.18 -14.92 0.34
CA SER A 109 20.23 -15.62 1.63
C SER A 109 18.84 -16.07 2.09
N PHE A 110 17.75 -15.52 1.55
CA PHE A 110 16.39 -16.01 1.78
C PHE A 110 16.08 -17.17 0.81
N SER A 111 15.32 -18.15 1.30
CA SER A 111 14.86 -19.28 0.49
C SER A 111 13.95 -18.83 -0.66
N ALA A 112 13.75 -19.68 -1.66
CA ALA A 112 12.88 -19.35 -2.79
C ALA A 112 11.44 -19.07 -2.34
N GLU A 113 10.89 -19.85 -1.41
CA GLU A 113 9.54 -19.64 -0.89
C GLU A 113 9.40 -18.33 -0.11
N GLU A 114 10.45 -17.94 0.62
CA GLU A 114 10.50 -16.65 1.33
C GLU A 114 10.56 -15.49 0.34
N ARG A 115 11.43 -15.56 -0.68
CA ARG A 115 11.50 -14.55 -1.73
C ARG A 115 10.17 -14.41 -2.49
N ASP A 116 9.52 -15.54 -2.81
CA ASP A 116 8.21 -15.57 -3.46
C ASP A 116 7.11 -14.97 -2.57
N ALA A 117 7.11 -15.27 -1.27
CA ALA A 117 6.15 -14.72 -0.31
C ALA A 117 6.30 -13.21 -0.12
N ALA A 118 7.54 -12.72 0.01
CA ALA A 118 7.82 -11.29 0.08
C ALA A 118 7.32 -10.57 -1.17
N GLY A 119 7.56 -11.15 -2.34
CA GLY A 119 6.99 -10.66 -3.58
C GLY A 119 5.47 -10.57 -3.51
N LEU A 120 4.78 -11.70 -3.28
CA LEU A 120 3.32 -11.72 -3.18
C LEU A 120 2.75 -10.62 -2.27
N GLU A 121 3.37 -10.39 -1.10
CA GLU A 121 2.96 -9.33 -0.19
C GLU A 121 3.24 -7.91 -0.73
N MET A 122 4.39 -7.67 -1.37
CA MET A 122 4.68 -6.38 -2.01
C MET A 122 3.69 -6.07 -3.14
N GLN A 123 3.33 -7.07 -3.96
CA GLN A 123 2.31 -6.94 -5.00
C GLN A 123 0.97 -6.55 -4.38
N ARG A 124 0.54 -7.32 -3.37
CA ARG A 124 -0.72 -7.07 -2.67
C ARG A 124 -0.80 -5.64 -2.12
N ARG A 125 0.30 -5.10 -1.60
CA ARG A 125 0.37 -3.71 -1.09
C ARG A 125 0.24 -2.69 -2.21
N PHE A 126 0.88 -2.92 -3.35
CA PHE A 126 0.75 -2.06 -4.52
C PHE A 126 -0.70 -2.06 -5.04
N GLU A 127 -1.28 -3.23 -5.26
CA GLU A 127 -2.65 -3.38 -5.75
C GLU A 127 -3.67 -2.76 -4.79
N ALA A 128 -3.47 -2.91 -3.47
CA ALA A 128 -4.30 -2.27 -2.46
C ALA A 128 -4.23 -0.73 -2.53
N ALA A 129 -3.06 -0.16 -2.82
CA ALA A 129 -2.89 1.28 -3.00
C ALA A 129 -3.59 1.80 -4.27
N LEU A 130 -3.66 0.98 -5.33
CA LEU A 130 -4.30 1.35 -6.59
C LEU A 130 -5.82 1.11 -6.61
N SER A 131 -6.33 0.17 -5.82
CA SER A 131 -7.74 -0.22 -5.76
C SER A 131 -8.72 0.96 -5.68
N GLY A 132 -8.49 1.87 -4.73
CA GLY A 132 -9.36 3.04 -4.55
C GLY A 132 -9.37 3.99 -5.76
N PRO A 133 -8.21 4.52 -6.18
CA PRO A 133 -8.10 5.34 -7.38
C PRO A 133 -8.61 4.65 -8.66
N ALA A 134 -8.45 3.34 -8.78
CA ALA A 134 -8.93 2.58 -9.94
C ALA A 134 -10.46 2.50 -9.99
N ALA A 135 -11.11 2.27 -8.86
CA ALA A 135 -12.57 2.32 -8.78
C ALA A 135 -13.12 3.71 -9.15
N ILE A 136 -12.43 4.79 -8.77
CA ILE A 136 -12.79 6.15 -9.19
C ILE A 136 -12.59 6.31 -10.70
N ALA A 137 -11.46 5.81 -11.25
CA ALA A 137 -11.17 5.88 -12.67
C ALA A 137 -12.19 5.11 -13.51
N GLU A 138 -12.67 3.95 -13.05
CA GLU A 138 -13.72 3.17 -13.74
C GLU A 138 -15.03 3.95 -13.87
N VAL A 139 -15.44 4.65 -12.81
CA VAL A 139 -16.70 5.42 -12.79
C VAL A 139 -16.57 6.75 -13.54
N THR A 140 -15.42 7.41 -13.45
CA THR A 140 -15.20 8.76 -14.01
C THR A 140 -14.60 8.73 -15.41
N GLY A 141 -14.05 7.60 -15.84
CA GLY A 141 -13.18 7.49 -17.02
C GLY A 141 -11.83 8.19 -16.86
N ASN A 142 -11.52 8.82 -15.72
CA ASN A 142 -10.32 9.64 -15.54
C ASN A 142 -9.22 8.88 -14.78
N TYR A 143 -8.15 8.51 -15.49
CA TYR A 143 -7.04 7.73 -14.94
C TYR A 143 -5.97 8.59 -14.24
N THR A 144 -6.09 9.92 -14.26
CA THR A 144 -5.05 10.83 -13.72
C THR A 144 -4.73 10.54 -12.27
N ASN A 145 -5.76 10.34 -11.45
CA ASN A 145 -5.56 10.08 -10.02
C ASN A 145 -5.01 8.68 -9.75
N LEU A 146 -5.29 7.71 -10.62
CA LEU A 146 -4.72 6.37 -10.55
C LEU A 146 -3.20 6.39 -10.81
N TYR A 147 -2.76 7.08 -11.88
CA TYR A 147 -1.32 7.21 -12.15
C TYR A 147 -0.60 8.07 -11.11
N LYS A 148 -1.25 9.10 -10.55
CA LYS A 148 -0.67 9.86 -9.43
C LYS A 148 -0.49 8.99 -8.18
N ALA A 149 -1.44 8.11 -7.89
CA ALA A 149 -1.33 7.18 -6.77
C ALA A 149 -0.20 6.17 -6.99
N ALA A 150 -0.05 5.64 -8.22
CA ALA A 150 1.07 4.78 -8.57
C ALA A 150 2.43 5.49 -8.42
N ALA A 151 2.54 6.73 -8.91
CA ALA A 151 3.74 7.54 -8.75
C ALA A 151 4.07 7.75 -7.27
N ALA A 152 3.08 8.16 -6.46
CA ALA A 152 3.27 8.38 -5.04
C ALA A 152 3.68 7.12 -4.28
N TYR A 153 3.11 5.95 -4.63
CA TYR A 153 3.51 4.67 -4.05
C TYR A 153 4.98 4.38 -4.38
N LEU A 154 5.35 4.44 -5.65
CA LEU A 154 6.69 4.12 -6.11
C LEU A 154 7.75 5.12 -5.59
N ASP A 155 7.39 6.40 -5.47
CA ASP A 155 8.27 7.45 -4.91
C ASP A 155 8.47 7.28 -3.40
N GLY A 156 7.52 6.64 -2.72
CA GLY A 156 7.61 6.31 -1.29
C GLY A 156 8.51 5.11 -0.96
N LEU A 157 9.08 4.43 -1.97
CA LEU A 157 9.88 3.22 -1.76
C LEU A 157 11.33 3.51 -1.33
N GLY A 158 11.95 2.51 -0.71
CA GLY A 158 13.32 2.59 -0.18
C GLY A 158 14.38 2.83 -1.27
N ALA A 159 15.51 3.42 -0.90
CA ALA A 159 16.58 3.78 -1.83
C ALA A 159 17.11 2.57 -2.63
N GLU A 160 17.13 1.38 -2.03
CA GLU A 160 17.61 0.16 -2.67
C GLU A 160 16.69 -0.32 -3.79
N GLU A 161 15.38 -0.23 -3.59
CA GLU A 161 14.42 -0.59 -4.63
C GLU A 161 14.37 0.46 -5.73
N ARG A 162 14.50 1.75 -5.38
CA ARG A 162 14.61 2.84 -6.38
C ARG A 162 15.88 2.76 -7.23
N ALA A 163 16.92 2.09 -6.72
CA ALA A 163 18.13 1.84 -7.47
C ALA A 163 17.97 0.72 -8.53
N SER A 164 16.94 -0.13 -8.39
CA SER A 164 16.68 -1.24 -9.33
C SER A 164 16.31 -0.74 -10.73
N THR A 165 16.57 -1.56 -11.74
CA THR A 165 16.19 -1.29 -13.13
C THR A 165 14.68 -1.27 -13.31
N ASP A 166 13.98 -2.23 -12.71
CA ASP A 166 12.54 -2.39 -12.85
C ASP A 166 11.75 -1.23 -12.25
N TRP A 167 12.20 -0.72 -11.09
CA TRP A 167 11.60 0.47 -10.51
C TRP A 167 11.76 1.68 -11.44
N LYS A 168 12.96 1.88 -12.02
CA LYS A 168 13.23 3.02 -12.91
C LYS A 168 12.33 2.96 -14.15
N SER A 169 12.27 1.80 -14.81
CA SER A 169 11.41 1.58 -15.97
C SER A 169 9.93 1.77 -15.64
N GLY A 170 9.46 1.24 -14.50
CA GLY A 170 8.08 1.42 -14.05
C GLY A 170 7.75 2.89 -13.71
N ARG A 171 8.68 3.62 -13.09
CA ARG A 171 8.49 5.06 -12.83
C ARG A 171 8.48 5.89 -14.10
N ASP A 172 9.34 5.59 -15.06
CA ASP A 172 9.39 6.29 -16.34
C ASP A 172 8.08 6.06 -17.11
N ALA A 173 7.56 4.82 -17.12
CA ALA A 173 6.24 4.52 -17.67
C ALA A 173 5.12 5.32 -16.97
N VAL A 174 5.08 5.32 -15.64
CA VAL A 174 4.08 6.12 -14.90
C VAL A 174 4.20 7.62 -15.22
N ALA A 175 5.42 8.15 -15.39
CA ALA A 175 5.65 9.54 -15.77
C ALA A 175 5.16 9.85 -17.19
N GLU A 176 5.40 8.96 -18.15
CA GLU A 176 4.87 9.10 -19.51
C GLU A 176 3.34 8.98 -19.53
N GLY A 177 2.77 8.06 -18.75
CA GLY A 177 1.32 7.94 -18.59
C GLY A 177 0.69 9.22 -18.06
N LEU A 178 1.29 9.84 -17.03
CA LEU A 178 0.85 11.13 -16.51
C LEU A 178 0.92 12.25 -17.56
N LYS A 179 1.94 12.25 -18.41
CA LYS A 179 2.08 13.23 -19.51
C LYS A 179 1.00 13.04 -20.57
N GLN A 180 0.66 11.79 -20.94
CA GLN A 180 -0.45 11.53 -21.85
C GLN A 180 -1.79 11.99 -21.28
N LEU A 181 -2.02 11.76 -19.98
CA LEU A 181 -3.26 12.17 -19.28
C LEU A 181 -3.45 13.68 -19.17
N GLN A 182 -2.39 14.49 -19.29
CA GLN A 182 -2.53 15.95 -19.40
C GLN A 182 -3.32 16.36 -20.66
N THR A 183 -3.24 15.55 -21.72
CA THR A 183 -3.93 15.82 -22.99
C THR A 183 -5.23 15.04 -23.14
N LYS A 184 -5.28 13.81 -22.59
CA LYS A 184 -6.41 12.89 -22.72
C LYS A 184 -6.69 12.20 -21.38
N PRO A 185 -7.23 12.92 -20.38
CA PRO A 185 -7.46 12.34 -19.05
C PRO A 185 -8.44 11.15 -19.07
N GLY A 186 -9.33 11.11 -20.07
CA GLY A 186 -10.36 10.09 -20.27
C GLY A 186 -9.90 8.81 -20.98
N THR A 187 -8.62 8.70 -21.33
CA THR A 187 -8.09 7.58 -22.12
C THR A 187 -6.99 6.90 -21.33
N LEU A 188 -7.05 5.57 -21.23
CA LEU A 188 -5.99 4.80 -20.60
C LEU A 188 -4.68 5.04 -21.38
N PRO A 189 -3.59 5.46 -20.71
CA PRO A 189 -2.32 5.70 -21.38
C PRO A 189 -1.72 4.44 -21.98
N ASP A 190 -0.99 4.61 -23.08
CA ASP A 190 -0.08 3.60 -23.60
C ASP A 190 1.34 3.99 -23.16
N ALA A 191 1.66 3.67 -21.91
CA ALA A 191 2.94 4.02 -21.29
C ALA A 191 4.03 2.93 -21.45
N GLY A 192 3.78 1.97 -22.34
CA GLY A 192 4.70 0.86 -22.64
C GLY A 192 4.60 -0.33 -21.69
N ASP A 193 5.37 -1.36 -21.98
CA ASP A 193 5.28 -2.68 -21.33
C ASP A 193 5.69 -2.67 -19.85
N SER A 194 6.40 -1.63 -19.41
CA SER A 194 6.81 -1.44 -18.02
C SER A 194 5.75 -0.73 -17.17
N ASP A 195 4.55 -0.47 -17.69
CA ASP A 195 3.51 0.26 -16.98
C ASP A 195 2.86 -0.60 -15.86
N PRO A 196 3.12 -0.27 -14.57
CA PRO A 196 2.57 -1.03 -13.45
C PRO A 196 1.05 -0.81 -13.28
N VAL A 197 0.50 0.30 -13.76
CA VAL A 197 -0.93 0.62 -13.70
C VAL A 197 -1.68 -0.20 -14.74
N ALA A 198 -1.17 -0.27 -15.97
CA ALA A 198 -1.75 -1.10 -17.03
C ALA A 198 -1.74 -2.58 -16.63
N LEU A 199 -0.64 -3.07 -16.05
CA LEU A 199 -0.56 -4.44 -15.52
C LEU A 199 -1.59 -4.69 -14.43
N TYR A 200 -1.73 -3.78 -13.48
CA TYR A 200 -2.75 -3.88 -12.42
C TYR A 200 -4.17 -3.98 -13.00
N LEU A 201 -4.52 -3.12 -13.95
CA LEU A 201 -5.84 -3.14 -14.60
C LEU A 201 -6.06 -4.44 -15.40
N ALA A 202 -5.03 -4.96 -16.06
CA ALA A 202 -5.11 -6.23 -16.76
C ALA A 202 -5.32 -7.41 -15.80
N LEU A 203 -4.57 -7.47 -14.69
CA LEU A 203 -4.67 -8.52 -13.68
C LEU A 203 -6.04 -8.52 -12.98
N THR A 204 -6.55 -7.33 -12.64
CA THR A 204 -7.87 -7.18 -12.04
C THR A 204 -8.99 -7.60 -13.00
N ALA A 205 -8.89 -7.25 -14.29
CA ALA A 205 -9.88 -7.64 -15.31
C ALA A 205 -9.99 -9.17 -15.49
N VAL A 206 -8.89 -9.92 -15.29
CA VAL A 206 -8.88 -11.39 -15.40
C VAL A 206 -8.96 -12.11 -14.04
N GLY A 207 -9.20 -11.37 -12.95
CA GLY A 207 -9.33 -11.93 -11.59
C GLY A 207 -8.05 -12.57 -11.06
N LYS A 208 -6.87 -12.13 -11.52
CA LYS A 208 -5.55 -12.64 -11.11
C LYS A 208 -4.76 -11.67 -10.23
N GLY A 209 -5.45 -10.77 -9.51
CA GLY A 209 -4.80 -9.94 -8.49
C GLY A 209 -4.16 -10.80 -7.39
N ALA A 210 -3.23 -10.22 -6.64
CA ALA A 210 -2.61 -10.88 -5.50
C ALA A 210 -3.67 -11.23 -4.44
N GLU A 211 -3.86 -12.53 -4.21
CA GLU A 211 -4.77 -12.99 -3.18
C GLU A 211 -4.19 -12.71 -1.79
N PRO A 212 -4.97 -12.07 -0.89
CA PRO A 212 -4.51 -11.88 0.47
C PRO A 212 -4.52 -13.21 1.24
N VAL A 213 -3.81 -13.25 2.37
CA VAL A 213 -3.91 -14.37 3.33
C VAL A 213 -5.37 -14.62 3.68
N SER A 214 -5.76 -15.90 3.61
CA SER A 214 -7.13 -16.33 3.89
C SER A 214 -7.52 -16.00 5.32
N MET A 215 -8.81 -15.74 5.59
CA MET A 215 -9.26 -15.46 6.96
C MET A 215 -9.03 -16.63 7.90
N THR A 216 -9.11 -17.86 7.40
CA THR A 216 -8.84 -19.07 8.19
C THR A 216 -7.37 -19.14 8.59
N ASP A 217 -6.44 -18.94 7.64
CA ASP A 217 -5.01 -18.90 7.95
C ASP A 217 -4.69 -17.73 8.87
N LEU A 218 -5.31 -16.58 8.65
CA LEU A 218 -5.09 -15.39 9.47
C LEU A 218 -5.60 -15.56 10.89
N ALA A 219 -6.77 -16.18 11.08
CA ALA A 219 -7.29 -16.55 12.39
C ALA A 219 -6.38 -17.57 13.08
N GLY A 220 -5.93 -18.60 12.37
CA GLY A 220 -5.00 -19.60 12.89
C GLY A 220 -3.66 -19.01 13.32
N ASN A 221 -3.04 -18.18 12.47
CA ASN A 221 -1.80 -17.48 12.80
C ASN A 221 -1.98 -16.60 14.04
N THR A 222 -3.08 -15.85 14.11
CA THR A 222 -3.37 -14.93 15.21
C THR A 222 -3.64 -15.67 16.52
N ARG A 223 -4.38 -16.79 16.49
CA ARG A 223 -4.60 -17.66 17.65
C ARG A 223 -3.29 -18.22 18.18
N SER A 224 -2.45 -18.78 17.31
CA SER A 224 -1.13 -19.30 17.68
C SER A 224 -0.26 -18.22 18.33
N ALA A 225 -0.22 -17.02 17.75
CA ALA A 225 0.53 -15.90 18.32
C ALA A 225 0.00 -15.49 19.71
N LEU A 226 -1.32 -15.39 19.87
CA LEU A 226 -1.93 -15.09 21.17
C LEU A 226 -1.66 -16.17 22.22
N ASP A 227 -1.71 -17.45 21.82
CA ASP A 227 -1.41 -18.57 22.72
C ASP A 227 0.04 -18.54 23.20
N GLN A 228 0.98 -18.14 22.35
CA GLN A 228 2.37 -17.93 22.75
C GLN A 228 2.50 -16.76 23.73
N ILE A 229 1.82 -15.65 23.50
CA ILE A 229 1.78 -14.51 24.44
C ILE A 229 1.22 -14.95 25.80
N TYR A 230 0.15 -15.77 25.80
CA TYR A 230 -0.45 -16.30 27.02
C TYR A 230 0.48 -17.28 27.75
N ALA A 231 1.12 -18.19 27.01
CA ALA A 231 2.10 -19.11 27.56
C ALA A 231 3.29 -18.36 28.17
N GLN A 232 3.80 -17.32 27.50
CA GLN A 232 4.89 -16.49 27.99
C GLN A 232 4.50 -15.69 29.22
N ALA A 233 3.30 -15.09 29.25
CA ALA A 233 2.80 -14.39 30.44
C ALA A 233 2.74 -15.36 31.63
N LYS A 234 2.20 -16.56 31.44
CA LYS A 234 2.11 -17.59 32.47
C LYS A 234 3.49 -18.06 32.94
N ALA A 235 4.43 -18.29 32.02
CA ALA A 235 5.81 -18.65 32.36
C ALA A 235 6.51 -17.57 33.19
N ASN A 236 6.17 -16.31 32.96
CA ASN A 236 6.65 -15.15 33.73
C ASN A 236 5.85 -14.90 35.02
N GLY A 237 4.96 -15.82 35.43
CA GLY A 237 4.14 -15.70 36.64
C GLY A 237 3.07 -14.61 36.59
N LYS A 238 2.73 -14.12 35.39
CA LYS A 238 1.73 -13.06 35.16
C LYS A 238 0.51 -13.60 34.41
N LEU A 239 -0.61 -12.90 34.53
CA LEU A 239 -1.78 -13.13 33.68
C LEU A 239 -1.76 -12.17 32.50
N ALA A 240 -2.02 -12.68 31.31
CA ALA A 240 -2.23 -11.86 30.14
C ALA A 240 -3.54 -11.05 30.28
N THR A 241 -3.52 -9.78 29.89
CA THR A 241 -4.68 -8.89 30.01
C THR A 241 -4.70 -7.86 28.90
N PHE A 242 -5.89 -7.44 28.49
CA PHE A 242 -6.10 -6.35 27.53
C PHE A 242 -6.21 -4.98 28.22
N ASN A 243 -6.06 -4.91 29.54
CA ASN A 243 -6.02 -3.65 30.27
C ASN A 243 -4.60 -3.06 30.18
N ARG A 244 -4.47 -1.94 29.46
CA ARG A 244 -3.20 -1.21 29.29
C ARG A 244 -2.65 -0.63 30.59
N ASN A 245 -3.51 -0.39 31.58
CA ASN A 245 -3.14 0.17 32.89
C ASN A 245 -2.81 -0.94 33.92
N THR A 246 -2.58 -2.17 33.47
CA THR A 246 -2.25 -3.27 34.37
C THR A 246 -0.88 -3.08 35.03
N THR A 247 -0.81 -3.35 36.34
CA THR A 247 0.45 -3.42 37.10
C THR A 247 0.82 -4.86 37.49
N THR A 248 -0.15 -5.76 37.45
CA THR A 248 -0.02 -7.16 37.90
C THR A 248 -0.01 -8.17 36.75
N GLY A 249 -0.38 -7.75 35.53
CA GLY A 249 -0.45 -8.61 34.35
C GLY A 249 0.51 -8.21 33.22
N THR A 250 0.49 -8.98 32.14
CA THR A 250 1.16 -8.66 30.88
C THR A 250 0.14 -8.09 29.91
N TYR A 251 0.31 -6.83 29.50
CA TYR A 251 -0.59 -6.21 28.53
C TYR A 251 -0.42 -6.84 27.15
N VAL A 252 -1.53 -7.29 26.55
CA VAL A 252 -1.60 -7.82 25.20
C VAL A 252 -2.08 -6.71 24.26
N ASP A 253 -1.16 -6.20 23.45
CA ASP A 253 -1.42 -5.07 22.58
C ASP A 253 -1.92 -5.50 21.19
N LEU A 254 -3.23 -5.68 21.06
CA LEU A 254 -3.85 -5.99 19.77
C LEU A 254 -3.77 -4.83 18.78
N GLY A 255 -3.50 -3.61 19.24
CA GLY A 255 -3.33 -2.44 18.36
C GLY A 255 -2.17 -2.58 17.37
N LYS A 256 -1.22 -3.47 17.63
CA LYS A 256 -0.09 -3.77 16.75
C LYS A 256 -0.45 -4.72 15.60
N LEU A 257 -1.57 -5.43 15.71
CA LEU A 257 -2.05 -6.31 14.65
C LEU A 257 -2.56 -5.49 13.45
N SER A 258 -2.50 -6.09 12.27
CA SER A 258 -3.08 -5.53 11.07
C SER A 258 -4.61 -5.45 11.18
N SER A 259 -5.21 -4.52 10.45
CA SER A 259 -6.68 -4.40 10.40
C SER A 259 -7.34 -5.71 9.93
N ARG A 260 -6.70 -6.44 9.01
CA ARG A 260 -7.13 -7.78 8.59
C ARG A 260 -7.06 -8.80 9.73
N ALA A 261 -5.95 -8.87 10.47
CA ALA A 261 -5.81 -9.80 11.60
C ALA A 261 -6.80 -9.49 12.72
N LEU A 262 -7.03 -8.20 12.99
CA LEU A 262 -8.10 -7.79 13.91
C LEU A 262 -9.49 -8.22 13.41
N SER A 263 -9.72 -8.15 12.10
CA SER A 263 -10.99 -8.55 11.51
C SER A 263 -11.21 -10.07 11.56
N SER A 264 -10.15 -10.89 11.46
CA SER A 264 -10.28 -12.34 11.64
C SER A 264 -10.66 -12.71 13.09
N ILE A 265 -10.21 -11.93 14.08
CA ILE A 265 -10.68 -12.05 15.47
C ILE A 265 -12.13 -11.56 15.61
N VAL A 266 -12.47 -10.39 15.06
CA VAL A 266 -13.80 -9.77 15.26
C VAL A 266 -14.92 -10.56 14.60
N LEU A 267 -14.65 -11.13 13.42
CA LEU A 267 -15.62 -11.92 12.66
C LEU A 267 -15.63 -13.40 13.01
N ASP A 268 -14.84 -13.82 14.00
CA ASP A 268 -14.63 -15.21 14.43
C ASP A 268 -15.87 -16.10 14.26
N ARG A 269 -15.91 -16.81 13.12
CA ARG A 269 -17.05 -17.65 12.75
C ARG A 269 -16.99 -19.02 13.42
N GLU A 270 -15.82 -19.40 13.92
CA GLU A 270 -15.52 -20.74 14.42
C GLU A 270 -15.49 -20.79 15.95
N GLY A 271 -15.54 -19.63 16.63
CA GLY A 271 -15.47 -19.55 18.09
C GLY A 271 -14.05 -19.77 18.63
N THR A 272 -13.04 -19.49 17.81
CA THR A 272 -11.61 -19.66 18.11
C THR A 272 -11.09 -18.62 19.11
N PHE A 273 -11.80 -17.49 19.24
CA PHE A 273 -11.43 -16.38 20.12
C PHE A 273 -12.48 -16.18 21.21
N THR A 274 -11.99 -15.84 22.40
CA THR A 274 -12.83 -15.54 23.55
C THR A 274 -13.57 -14.20 23.37
N PRO A 275 -14.71 -13.99 24.04
CA PRO A 275 -15.43 -12.71 23.96
C PRO A 275 -14.58 -11.49 24.35
N THR A 276 -13.62 -11.66 25.27
CA THR A 276 -12.70 -10.59 25.68
C THR A 276 -11.71 -10.24 24.57
N GLU A 277 -11.14 -11.24 23.89
CA GLU A 277 -10.28 -11.04 22.72
C GLU A 277 -11.04 -10.35 21.59
N VAL A 278 -12.25 -10.80 21.29
CA VAL A 278 -13.13 -10.20 20.27
C VAL A 278 -13.44 -8.73 20.59
N ASN A 279 -13.77 -8.41 21.84
CA ASN A 279 -14.05 -7.04 22.24
C ASN A 279 -12.80 -6.14 22.19
N ALA A 280 -11.64 -6.64 22.62
CA ALA A 280 -10.39 -5.90 22.54
C ALA A 280 -9.97 -5.66 21.08
N ALA A 281 -10.14 -6.66 20.20
CA ALA A 281 -9.86 -6.54 18.79
C ALA A 281 -10.80 -5.53 18.11
N ARG A 282 -12.09 -5.55 18.45
CA ARG A 282 -13.08 -4.58 17.96
C ARG A 282 -12.69 -3.15 18.35
N PHE A 283 -12.27 -2.93 19.59
CA PHE A 283 -11.81 -1.62 20.05
C PHE A 283 -10.57 -1.14 19.28
N ALA A 284 -9.57 -2.01 19.12
CA ALA A 284 -8.36 -1.69 18.35
C ALA A 284 -8.69 -1.34 16.89
N LEU A 285 -9.60 -2.10 16.27
CA LEU A 285 -10.01 -1.90 14.88
C LEU A 285 -10.82 -0.59 14.70
N GLN A 286 -11.74 -0.29 15.61
CA GLN A 286 -12.46 0.98 15.64
C GLN A 286 -11.52 2.17 15.82
N SER A 287 -10.52 2.06 16.69
CA SER A 287 -9.50 3.10 16.87
C SER A 287 -8.72 3.36 15.59
N LYS A 288 -8.33 2.30 14.85
CA LYS A 288 -7.64 2.43 13.55
C LYS A 288 -8.55 3.08 12.51
N SER A 289 -9.78 2.60 12.38
CA SER A 289 -10.77 3.14 11.44
C SER A 289 -11.07 4.63 11.69
N GLY A 290 -11.24 5.00 12.96
CA GLY A 290 -11.43 6.40 13.36
C GLY A 290 -10.22 7.28 13.03
N ALA A 291 -9.00 6.78 13.23
CA ALA A 291 -7.78 7.49 12.84
C ALA A 291 -7.69 7.70 11.32
N THR A 292 -8.04 6.69 10.52
CA THR A 292 -8.10 6.80 9.05
C THR A 292 -9.10 7.85 8.60
N LEU A 293 -10.31 7.85 9.17
CA LEU A 293 -11.33 8.85 8.84
C LEU A 293 -10.90 10.26 9.24
N LEU A 294 -10.29 10.41 10.42
CA LEU A 294 -9.79 11.70 10.89
C LEU A 294 -8.66 12.21 9.98
N ALA A 295 -7.73 11.36 9.57
CA ALA A 295 -6.67 11.72 8.63
C ALA A 295 -7.25 12.11 7.26
N GLY A 296 -8.24 11.37 6.76
CA GLY A 296 -8.95 11.69 5.52
C GLY A 296 -9.70 13.03 5.60
N PHE A 297 -10.33 13.33 6.73
CA PHE A 297 -10.98 14.61 6.97
C PHE A 297 -9.98 15.77 7.05
N GLN A 298 -8.89 15.59 7.80
CA GLN A 298 -7.83 16.60 7.91
C GLN A 298 -7.17 16.88 6.55
N SER A 299 -6.90 15.84 5.77
CA SER A 299 -6.38 15.95 4.41
C SER A 299 -7.34 16.74 3.51
N ALA A 300 -8.63 16.39 3.51
CA ALA A 300 -9.65 17.09 2.74
C ALA A 300 -9.74 18.58 3.13
N SER A 301 -9.76 18.88 4.44
CA SER A 301 -9.84 20.26 4.94
C SER A 301 -8.66 21.14 4.49
N LYS A 302 -7.47 20.55 4.31
CA LYS A 302 -6.26 21.25 3.85
C LYS A 302 -6.18 21.40 2.34
N SER A 303 -6.85 20.54 1.59
CA SER A 303 -6.75 20.50 0.12
C SER A 303 -7.46 21.64 -0.59
N GLY A 304 -8.48 22.24 0.04
CA GLY A 304 -9.39 23.19 -0.62
C GLY A 304 -10.28 22.56 -1.70
N ASP A 305 -10.15 21.25 -1.97
CA ASP A 305 -10.98 20.51 -2.92
C ASP A 305 -12.25 20.00 -2.21
N PRO A 306 -13.44 20.45 -2.60
CA PRO A 306 -14.69 20.04 -1.97
C PRO A 306 -15.02 18.55 -2.19
N THR A 307 -14.37 17.89 -3.15
CA THR A 307 -14.54 16.46 -3.43
C THR A 307 -13.58 15.57 -2.62
N ALA A 308 -12.53 16.15 -2.02
CA ALA A 308 -11.44 15.39 -1.40
C ALA A 308 -11.90 14.47 -0.25
N PHE A 309 -12.90 14.89 0.52
CA PHE A 309 -13.44 14.05 1.59
C PHE A 309 -14.11 12.78 1.04
N SER A 310 -14.94 12.92 0.01
CA SER A 310 -15.61 11.80 -0.66
C SER A 310 -14.59 10.89 -1.35
N GLN A 311 -13.56 11.46 -1.99
CA GLN A 311 -12.44 10.69 -2.56
C GLN A 311 -11.71 9.88 -1.48
N ASN A 312 -11.43 10.47 -0.31
CA ASN A 312 -10.75 9.79 0.79
C ASN A 312 -11.57 8.63 1.36
N ILE A 313 -12.90 8.77 1.47
CA ILE A 313 -13.78 7.66 1.89
C ILE A 313 -13.79 6.53 0.86
N ILE A 314 -13.94 6.86 -0.43
CA ILE A 314 -13.94 5.87 -1.52
C ILE A 314 -12.61 5.12 -1.54
N ALA A 315 -11.49 5.84 -1.43
CA ALA A 315 -10.16 5.25 -1.40
C ALA A 315 -9.98 4.33 -0.18
N ALA A 316 -10.34 4.80 1.02
CA ALA A 316 -10.24 3.99 2.22
C ALA A 316 -11.14 2.74 2.15
N PHE A 317 -12.37 2.86 1.66
CA PHE A 317 -13.31 1.74 1.52
C PHE A 317 -12.77 0.65 0.59
N ASN A 318 -12.18 1.05 -0.55
CA ASN A 318 -11.64 0.12 -1.55
C ASN A 318 -10.27 -0.45 -1.18
N SER A 319 -9.50 0.23 -0.33
CA SER A 319 -8.24 -0.31 0.22
C SER A 319 -8.46 -1.42 1.27
N MET A 320 -9.68 -1.52 1.81
CA MET A 320 -10.05 -2.52 2.81
C MET A 320 -10.67 -3.76 2.18
N SER A 321 -10.45 -4.90 2.80
CA SER A 321 -11.12 -6.14 2.44
C SER A 321 -12.62 -6.12 2.77
N SER A 322 -13.37 -7.05 2.19
CA SER A 322 -14.79 -7.29 2.57
C SER A 322 -14.94 -7.53 4.07
N GLU A 323 -14.02 -8.28 4.65
CA GLU A 323 -14.01 -8.66 6.06
C GLU A 323 -13.68 -7.48 6.95
N GLU A 324 -12.68 -6.68 6.57
CA GLU A 324 -12.35 -5.45 7.30
C GLU A 324 -13.56 -4.52 7.32
N ARG A 325 -14.19 -4.28 6.17
CA ARG A 325 -15.40 -3.46 6.06
C ARG A 325 -16.53 -3.98 6.94
N GLN A 326 -16.77 -5.29 6.92
CA GLN A 326 -17.78 -5.93 7.78
C GLN A 326 -17.46 -5.73 9.26
N ALA A 327 -16.19 -5.91 9.67
CA ALA A 327 -15.76 -5.83 11.06
C ALA A 327 -15.83 -4.41 11.64
N VAL A 328 -15.56 -3.37 10.82
CA VAL A 328 -15.72 -1.96 11.23
C VAL A 328 -17.09 -1.36 10.95
N GLY A 329 -17.99 -2.10 10.30
CA GLY A 329 -19.31 -1.60 9.92
C GLY A 329 -19.29 -0.57 8.78
N TRP A 330 -18.25 -0.57 7.95
CA TRP A 330 -18.23 0.22 6.72
C TRP A 330 -19.15 -0.44 5.69
N SER A 331 -20.32 0.15 5.49
CA SER A 331 -21.34 -0.42 4.62
C SER A 331 -21.19 0.03 3.17
N ASP A 332 -21.71 -0.78 2.24
CA ASP A 332 -21.87 -0.38 0.84
C ASP A 332 -22.71 0.90 0.69
N GLN A 333 -23.58 1.19 1.67
CA GLN A 333 -24.36 2.43 1.69
C GLN A 333 -23.46 3.65 1.96
N LEU A 334 -22.49 3.54 2.86
CA LEU A 334 -21.49 4.59 3.08
C LEU A 334 -20.68 4.83 1.80
N TYR A 335 -20.27 3.76 1.13
CA TYR A 335 -19.56 3.83 -0.15
C TYR A 335 -20.40 4.52 -1.24
N LYS A 336 -21.65 4.08 -1.43
CA LYS A 336 -22.58 4.68 -2.39
C LYS A 336 -22.85 6.16 -2.10
N ALA A 337 -23.04 6.52 -0.84
CA ALA A 337 -23.23 7.91 -0.43
C ALA A 337 -21.99 8.76 -0.74
N ALA A 338 -20.79 8.24 -0.51
CA ALA A 338 -19.55 8.92 -0.86
C ALA A 338 -19.42 9.10 -2.39
N MET A 339 -19.72 8.06 -3.19
CA MET A 339 -19.72 8.16 -4.66
C MET A 339 -20.74 9.18 -5.18
N GLN A 340 -21.95 9.20 -4.62
CA GLN A 340 -22.99 10.18 -5.01
C GLN A 340 -22.58 11.61 -4.65
N SER A 341 -22.02 11.81 -3.46
CA SER A 341 -21.48 13.10 -3.01
C SER A 341 -20.35 13.57 -3.92
N TYR A 342 -19.42 12.67 -4.28
CA TYR A 342 -18.34 12.93 -5.21
C TYR A 342 -18.88 13.37 -6.58
N ALA A 343 -19.73 12.55 -7.21
CA ALA A 343 -20.27 12.83 -8.54
C ALA A 343 -21.07 14.14 -8.58
N SER A 344 -21.87 14.41 -7.55
CA SER A 344 -22.66 15.65 -7.44
C SER A 344 -21.76 16.88 -7.33
N THR A 345 -20.72 16.80 -6.49
CA THR A 345 -19.79 17.91 -6.27
C THR A 345 -18.95 18.18 -7.51
N SER A 346 -18.42 17.14 -8.17
CA SER A 346 -17.69 17.26 -9.43
C SER A 346 -18.55 17.92 -10.51
N LYS A 347 -19.82 17.51 -10.65
CA LYS A 347 -20.75 18.09 -11.64
C LYS A 347 -21.06 19.56 -11.35
N LEU A 348 -21.19 19.95 -10.08
CA LEU A 348 -21.37 21.36 -9.72
C LEU A 348 -20.14 22.20 -10.07
N MET A 349 -18.94 21.66 -9.86
CA MET A 349 -17.70 22.33 -10.25
C MET A 349 -17.57 22.46 -11.77
N GLU A 350 -17.96 21.43 -12.54
CA GLU A 350 -18.02 21.50 -14.00
C GLU A 350 -18.99 22.57 -14.47
N LEU A 351 -20.20 22.64 -13.90
CA LEU A 351 -21.19 23.67 -14.24
C LEU A 351 -20.69 25.07 -13.89
N PHE A 352 -20.03 25.25 -12.75
CA PHE A 352 -19.45 26.52 -12.35
C PHE A 352 -18.27 26.91 -13.27
N GLY A 353 -17.40 25.96 -13.63
CA GLY A 353 -16.31 26.16 -14.58
C GLY A 353 -16.82 26.48 -15.99
N GLN A 354 -17.93 25.88 -16.42
CA GLN A 354 -18.56 26.17 -17.71
C GLN A 354 -19.27 27.54 -17.71
N ALA A 355 -19.88 27.93 -16.60
CA ALA A 355 -20.49 29.24 -16.42
C ALA A 355 -19.47 30.39 -16.29
N THR A 356 -18.24 30.11 -15.83
CA THR A 356 -17.17 31.10 -15.66
C THR A 356 -16.10 31.09 -16.76
N GLY A 357 -15.97 29.98 -17.50
CA GLY A 357 -15.01 29.80 -18.60
C GLY A 357 -15.58 30.01 -20.00
N GLY A 358 -16.90 30.14 -20.15
CA GLY A 358 -17.57 30.42 -21.43
C GLY A 358 -17.75 31.93 -21.67
N GLY A 359 -16.65 32.65 -21.90
CA GLY A 359 -16.67 34.11 -22.02
C GLY A 359 -15.66 34.71 -22.98
N SER A 360 -15.41 34.10 -24.13
CA SER A 360 -14.73 34.77 -25.26
C SER A 360 -15.76 35.48 -26.15
N THR A 361 -16.04 36.75 -25.87
CA THR A 361 -16.52 37.71 -26.88
C THR A 361 -15.91 39.10 -26.60
N PRO A 362 -15.33 39.80 -27.61
CA PRO A 362 -14.70 41.09 -27.41
C PRO A 362 -15.73 42.23 -27.53
N ALA A 363 -15.99 42.99 -26.47
CA ALA A 363 -16.63 44.30 -26.58
C ALA A 363 -16.55 45.13 -25.28
N GLY A 364 -15.77 46.22 -25.33
CA GLY A 364 -16.10 47.52 -24.71
C GLY A 364 -15.97 47.70 -23.18
N PRO A 365 -15.42 48.82 -22.68
CA PRO A 365 -15.37 49.11 -21.25
C PRO A 365 -16.73 49.64 -20.77
N GLY A 366 -17.47 48.82 -20.03
CA GLY A 366 -18.77 49.20 -19.43
C GLY A 366 -18.86 48.69 -18.00
N SER A 367 -18.63 49.60 -17.05
CA SER A 367 -18.51 49.36 -15.61
C SER A 367 -19.78 48.80 -14.95
N LEU A 368 -19.57 47.92 -13.95
CA LEU A 368 -20.53 47.28 -13.04
C LEU A 368 -21.28 48.25 -12.09
N ALA A 369 -21.40 49.53 -12.44
CA ALA A 369 -21.92 50.57 -11.54
C ALA A 369 -23.43 50.84 -11.62
N SER A 370 -24.21 50.11 -12.44
CA SER A 370 -25.62 50.44 -12.71
C SER A 370 -26.67 49.50 -12.07
N LEU A 371 -26.29 48.49 -11.29
CA LEU A 371 -27.26 47.51 -10.75
C LEU A 371 -27.65 47.69 -9.27
N LEU A 372 -27.26 48.81 -8.66
CA LEU A 372 -27.67 49.22 -7.30
C LEU A 372 -28.15 50.67 -7.32
N GLY A 373 -29.38 50.88 -7.79
CA GLY A 373 -30.04 52.19 -7.75
C GLY A 373 -31.30 52.23 -8.60
N GLY A 374 -32.44 51.98 -7.96
CA GLY A 374 -33.78 52.06 -8.56
C GLY A 374 -34.78 51.20 -7.81
#